data_AF-A0A4Q2VQP7-F1
#
_entry.id   AF-A0A4Q2VQP7-F1
#
_cell.length_a   1.000
_cell.length_b   1.000
_cell.length_c   1.000
_cell.angle_alpha   90.00
_cell.angle_beta   90.00
_cell.angle_gamma   90.00
#
_symmetry.space_group_name_H-M   'P 1'
#
loop_
_entity.id
_entity.type
_entity.pdbx_description
1 polymer ?
#
loop_
_entity_poly.entity_id
_entity_poly.type
_entity_poly.pdbx_seq_one_letter_code
_entity_poly.pdbx_strand_id
1 'polypeptide(L)'
;MGGCSIDANGTTIGNETLAAAKDAGDVLLGSIGGPEWGTGALRPEQGLLKLRKRMGTYGDPRPYFFAFHSLVDASPFVIVRELTCGIYFEGVPDLKVERQLIDNAAMIMVKNYTGLNGVVVTSNLFGDIISDEPSIIPSRIGLLPSASLSGVPDVKDKCNGIYEPIYGSAPDISGNGIVNPIGTILPVAMLQPYSFNLPEEAKAVEEAVHVALDGGLRTKDLGGNATTEVVGDAVVEELKEILKPQGVLSDWRDLLQRMLPWWL
;
A
#
# COMPACT_ATOMS: atom_id res chain seq x y z
N MET A 1 17.43 3.11 -2.79
CA MET A 1 17.35 4.09 -1.68
C MET A 1 17.45 3.36 -0.36
N GLY A 2 17.51 4.06 0.78
CA GLY A 2 17.66 3.45 2.10
C GLY A 2 19.08 2.94 2.32
N GLY A 3 19.19 1.79 3.01
CA GLY A 3 20.46 1.19 3.40
C GLY A 3 21.43 0.95 2.24
N CYS A 4 20.95 0.37 1.14
CA CYS A 4 21.80 0.13 -0.04
C CYS A 4 22.39 1.42 -0.64
N SER A 5 21.69 2.55 -0.51
CA SER A 5 22.19 3.85 -0.96
C SER A 5 23.19 4.44 0.02
N ILE A 6 23.03 4.17 1.33
CA ILE A 6 24.01 4.55 2.35
C ILE A 6 25.32 3.81 2.07
N ASP A 7 25.25 2.50 1.86
CA ASP A 7 26.44 1.67 1.66
C ASP A 7 27.19 2.05 0.37
N ALA A 8 26.46 2.31 -0.71
CA ALA A 8 27.05 2.65 -2.00
C ALA A 8 27.51 4.12 -2.10
N ASN A 9 26.73 5.06 -1.56
CA ASN A 9 26.86 6.49 -1.86
C ASN A 9 26.94 7.39 -0.63
N GLY A 10 26.93 6.84 0.59
CA GLY A 10 26.96 7.60 1.84
C GLY A 10 25.70 8.45 2.10
N THR A 11 24.61 8.23 1.36
CA THR A 11 23.37 9.01 1.46
C THR A 11 22.14 8.12 1.41
N THR A 12 21.08 8.51 2.11
CA THR A 12 19.83 7.72 2.18
C THR A 12 19.08 7.64 0.85
N ILE A 13 19.21 8.66 0.00
CA ILE A 13 18.70 8.71 -1.37
C ILE A 13 19.48 9.77 -2.14
N GLY A 14 19.95 9.43 -3.33
CA GLY A 14 20.71 10.34 -4.19
C GLY A 14 19.81 11.34 -4.92
N ASN A 15 20.39 12.48 -5.31
CA ASN A 15 19.67 13.51 -6.07
C ASN A 15 19.19 13.01 -7.43
N GLU A 16 19.95 12.12 -8.07
CA GLU A 16 19.56 11.46 -9.32
C GLU A 16 18.31 10.60 -9.14
N THR A 17 18.26 9.76 -8.10
CA THR A 17 17.07 8.96 -7.76
C THR A 17 15.86 9.85 -7.46
N LEU A 18 16.06 10.96 -6.75
CA LEU A 18 15.00 11.94 -6.48
C LEU A 18 14.50 12.64 -7.75
N ALA A 19 15.37 12.86 -8.73
CA ALA A 19 15.00 13.41 -10.03
C ALA A 19 14.22 12.38 -10.85
N ALA A 20 14.72 11.15 -10.94
CA ALA A 20 14.06 10.04 -11.63
C ALA A 20 12.67 9.75 -11.07
N ALA A 21 12.52 9.72 -9.74
CA ALA A 21 11.22 9.56 -9.10
C ALA A 21 10.25 10.69 -9.48
N LYS A 22 10.73 11.94 -9.52
CA LYS A 22 9.89 13.09 -9.88
C LYS A 22 9.48 13.07 -11.36
N ASP A 23 10.36 12.61 -12.22
CA ASP A 23 10.15 12.49 -13.67
C ASP A 23 9.16 11.36 -13.99
N ALA A 24 9.31 10.19 -13.34
CA ALA A 24 8.40 9.05 -13.47
C ALA A 24 6.98 9.37 -13.00
N GLY A 25 6.83 10.30 -12.05
CA GLY A 25 5.55 10.71 -11.49
C GLY A 25 5.03 9.77 -10.41
N ASP A 26 5.16 8.45 -10.58
CA ASP A 26 4.77 7.43 -9.61
C ASP A 26 5.97 6.59 -9.17
N VAL A 27 5.94 6.12 -7.91
CA VAL A 27 7.00 5.27 -7.35
C VAL A 27 6.38 4.06 -6.68
N LEU A 28 6.77 2.86 -7.12
CA LEU A 28 6.62 1.63 -6.34
C LEU A 28 7.81 1.49 -5.40
N LEU A 29 7.55 1.43 -4.11
CA LEU A 29 8.57 1.28 -3.07
C LEU A 29 8.36 -0.06 -2.36
N GLY A 30 9.46 -0.77 -2.11
CA GLY A 30 9.45 -1.96 -1.25
C GLY A 30 9.51 -1.53 0.22
N SER A 31 10.57 -1.94 0.90
CA SER A 31 10.81 -1.55 2.29
C SER A 31 12.25 -1.07 2.49
N ILE A 32 12.45 -0.27 3.53
CA ILE A 32 13.76 0.31 3.90
C ILE A 32 13.97 0.15 5.40
N GLY A 33 15.23 0.02 5.81
CA GLY A 33 15.60 -0.14 7.22
C GLY A 33 16.30 -1.46 7.47
N GLY A 34 16.99 -1.55 8.59
CA GLY A 34 17.69 -2.76 9.02
C GLY A 34 18.64 -2.48 10.18
N PRO A 35 19.00 -3.50 10.97
CA PRO A 35 19.84 -3.34 12.15
C PRO A 35 21.25 -2.85 11.80
N GLU A 36 21.73 -3.07 10.57
CA GLU A 36 23.08 -2.69 10.15
C GLU A 36 23.33 -1.17 10.22
N TRP A 37 22.28 -0.36 10.04
CA TRP A 37 22.38 1.10 10.02
C TRP A 37 22.08 1.75 11.39
N GLY A 38 21.71 0.96 12.40
CA GLY A 38 21.53 1.39 13.79
C GLY A 38 20.57 2.57 14.00
N THR A 39 20.76 3.30 15.10
CA THR A 39 19.95 4.49 15.47
C THR A 39 20.71 5.80 15.32
N GLY A 40 21.78 5.80 14.52
CA GLY A 40 22.66 6.95 14.33
C GLY A 40 22.03 8.12 13.58
N ALA A 41 22.85 9.10 13.21
CA ALA A 41 22.38 10.32 12.53
C ALA A 41 21.84 10.05 11.11
N LEU A 42 22.41 9.06 10.42
CA LEU A 42 22.02 8.66 9.07
C LEU A 42 21.25 7.34 9.14
N ARG A 43 19.96 7.38 8.80
CA ARG A 43 19.05 6.23 8.89
C ARG A 43 18.29 6.03 7.58
N PRO A 44 18.13 4.78 7.10
CA PRO A 44 17.46 4.49 5.83
C PRO A 44 16.12 5.20 5.63
N GLU A 45 15.30 5.24 6.68
CA GLU A 45 13.93 5.77 6.70
C GLU A 45 13.88 7.28 6.38
N GLN A 46 14.96 8.02 6.63
CA GLN A 46 15.05 9.43 6.26
C GLN A 46 15.01 9.63 4.73
N GLY A 47 15.36 8.60 3.95
CA GLY A 47 15.22 8.62 2.49
C GLY A 47 13.75 8.79 2.05
N LEU A 48 12.82 8.14 2.75
CA LEU A 48 11.39 8.23 2.46
C LEU A 48 10.84 9.64 2.68
N LEU A 49 11.25 10.30 3.77
CA LEU A 49 10.85 11.70 4.03
C LEU A 49 11.34 12.66 2.93
N LYS A 50 12.58 12.46 2.44
CA LYS A 50 13.12 13.24 1.31
C LYS A 50 12.36 12.96 0.01
N LEU A 51 12.02 11.70 -0.25
CA LEU A 51 11.24 11.28 -1.41
C LEU A 51 9.84 11.91 -1.37
N ARG A 52 9.10 11.73 -0.28
CA ARG A 52 7.76 12.33 -0.07
C ARG A 52 7.78 13.85 -0.28
N LYS A 53 8.77 14.54 0.30
CA LYS A 53 8.96 15.98 0.10
C LYS A 53 9.23 16.35 -1.36
N ARG A 54 10.06 15.58 -2.07
CA ARG A 54 10.40 15.83 -3.47
C ARG A 54 9.21 15.58 -4.41
N MET A 55 8.45 14.53 -4.14
CA MET A 55 7.25 14.18 -4.88
C MET A 55 6.10 15.15 -4.60
N GLY A 56 6.08 15.75 -3.41
CA GLY A 56 5.02 16.65 -2.97
C GLY A 56 3.80 15.90 -2.44
N THR A 57 4.02 14.70 -1.90
CA THR A 57 2.94 13.84 -1.40
C THR A 57 2.47 14.27 -0.01
N TYR A 58 1.17 14.41 0.17
CA TYR A 58 0.56 14.88 1.41
C TYR A 58 -0.66 14.08 1.91
N GLY A 59 -1.34 13.31 1.05
CA GLY A 59 -2.37 12.36 1.50
C GLY A 59 -1.74 10.99 1.74
N ASP A 60 -2.00 10.34 2.87
CA ASP A 60 -1.50 8.98 3.15
C ASP A 60 -2.67 8.02 3.37
N PRO A 61 -3.40 7.62 2.31
CA PRO A 61 -4.42 6.57 2.40
C PRO A 61 -3.79 5.23 2.79
N ARG A 62 -4.38 4.63 3.81
CA ARG A 62 -4.09 3.28 4.32
C ARG A 62 -5.39 2.49 4.34
N PRO A 63 -5.67 1.75 3.26
CA PRO A 63 -6.87 0.94 3.21
C PRO A 63 -6.73 -0.28 4.13
N TYR A 64 -7.75 -0.49 4.97
CA TYR A 64 -7.98 -1.76 5.67
C TYR A 64 -9.19 -2.41 5.00
N PHE A 65 -9.00 -2.78 3.73
CA PHE A 65 -9.96 -3.63 3.04
C PHE A 65 -9.77 -5.07 3.52
N PHE A 66 -10.87 -5.70 3.92
CA PHE A 66 -10.92 -7.14 4.11
C PHE A 66 -12.19 -7.66 3.46
N ALA A 67 -12.01 -8.55 2.47
CA ALA A 67 -13.04 -9.32 1.80
C ALA A 67 -12.59 -10.79 1.70
N PHE A 68 -12.25 -11.41 2.84
CA PHE A 68 -12.00 -12.85 2.88
C PHE A 68 -13.15 -13.51 3.61
N HIS A 69 -13.93 -14.36 2.94
CA HIS A 69 -14.96 -15.15 3.64
C HIS A 69 -14.34 -16.05 4.73
N SER A 70 -13.06 -16.41 4.56
CA SER A 70 -12.27 -17.17 5.54
C SER A 70 -11.78 -16.35 6.76
N LEU A 71 -11.90 -15.01 6.73
CA LEU A 71 -11.54 -14.08 7.82
C LEU A 71 -12.66 -13.06 8.13
N VAL A 72 -13.90 -13.34 7.66
CA VAL A 72 -15.02 -12.39 7.48
C VAL A 72 -15.63 -11.84 8.76
N ASP A 73 -15.34 -12.44 9.91
CA ASP A 73 -15.78 -11.88 11.19
C ASP A 73 -15.23 -10.47 11.44
N ALA A 74 -14.34 -9.97 10.56
CA ALA A 74 -13.74 -8.65 10.56
C ALA A 74 -14.03 -7.73 9.37
N SER A 75 -14.85 -6.69 9.59
CA SER A 75 -15.29 -5.72 8.57
C SER A 75 -14.24 -4.66 8.16
N PRO A 76 -14.41 -4.01 6.97
CA PRO A 76 -13.44 -3.08 6.39
C PRO A 76 -13.65 -1.59 6.73
N PHE A 77 -12.54 -0.85 6.88
CA PHE A 77 -12.51 0.61 6.93
C PHE A 77 -11.21 1.16 6.30
N VAL A 78 -11.17 2.44 5.93
CA VAL A 78 -9.98 3.08 5.34
C VAL A 78 -9.55 4.22 6.25
N ILE A 79 -8.28 4.25 6.64
CA ILE A 79 -7.72 5.39 7.36
C ILE A 79 -7.00 6.27 6.33
N VAL A 80 -7.38 7.53 6.24
CA VAL A 80 -6.66 8.54 5.46
C VAL A 80 -5.94 9.44 6.46
N ARG A 81 -4.62 9.31 6.52
CA ARG A 81 -3.78 10.18 7.31
C ARG A 81 -3.46 11.44 6.50
N GLU A 82 -3.68 12.58 7.12
CA GLU A 82 -3.25 13.86 6.60
C GLU A 82 -1.77 14.11 6.94
N LEU A 83 -0.94 14.36 5.93
CA LEU A 83 0.45 14.77 6.13
C LEU A 83 0.61 16.31 6.11
N THR A 84 -0.36 17.06 5.58
CA THR A 84 -0.41 18.54 5.57
C THR A 84 -1.81 19.05 5.92
N CYS A 85 -1.94 19.93 6.93
CA CYS A 85 -3.19 20.38 7.60
C CYS A 85 -4.41 20.86 6.76
N GLY A 86 -5.63 20.47 7.18
CA GLY A 86 -6.95 21.10 6.96
C GLY A 86 -7.96 20.48 5.95
N ILE A 87 -9.20 20.25 6.43
CA ILE A 87 -10.55 20.17 5.78
C ILE A 87 -10.69 19.67 4.32
N TYR A 88 -10.95 18.36 4.13
CA TYR A 88 -11.06 17.72 2.81
C TYR A 88 -12.48 17.55 2.22
N PHE A 89 -13.56 17.65 3.01
CA PHE A 89 -14.90 17.20 2.58
C PHE A 89 -16.01 18.25 2.67
N GLU A 90 -15.67 19.53 2.76
CA GLU A 90 -16.68 20.57 2.60
C GLU A 90 -17.14 20.58 1.13
N GLY A 91 -18.38 20.14 0.86
CA GLY A 91 -19.00 20.23 -0.47
C GLY A 91 -19.48 18.91 -1.11
N VAL A 92 -19.43 17.77 -0.43
CA VAL A 92 -20.01 16.50 -0.94
C VAL A 92 -21.40 16.30 -0.30
N PRO A 93 -22.52 16.66 -0.98
CA PRO A 93 -23.84 16.79 -0.37
C PRO A 93 -24.42 15.49 0.20
N ASP A 94 -24.01 14.33 -0.34
CA ASP A 94 -24.51 13.01 0.08
C ASP A 94 -23.57 12.29 1.06
N LEU A 95 -22.44 12.90 1.45
CA LEU A 95 -21.49 12.27 2.38
C LEU A 95 -21.90 12.53 3.82
N LYS A 96 -22.26 11.47 4.54
CA LYS A 96 -22.47 11.54 5.99
C LYS A 96 -21.13 11.79 6.68
N VAL A 97 -20.98 12.96 7.30
CA VAL A 97 -19.78 13.31 8.08
C VAL A 97 -20.10 13.22 9.57
N GLU A 98 -19.34 12.38 10.28
CA GLU A 98 -19.36 12.29 11.74
C GLU A 98 -18.04 12.81 12.31
N ARG A 99 -18.10 13.39 13.51
CA ARG A 99 -16.91 13.87 14.22
C ARG A 99 -16.67 12.97 15.42
N GLN A 100 -15.46 12.48 15.54
CA GLN A 100 -15.05 11.56 16.59
C GLN A 100 -13.77 12.07 17.25
N LEU A 101 -13.76 12.11 18.59
CA LEU A 101 -12.54 12.42 19.33
C LEU A 101 -11.56 11.26 19.23
N ILE A 102 -10.27 11.55 19.13
CA ILE A 102 -9.25 10.53 18.83
C ILE A 102 -9.11 9.48 19.93
N ASP A 103 -9.27 9.88 21.19
CA ASP A 103 -9.27 8.97 22.34
C ASP A 103 -10.44 7.99 22.27
N ASN A 104 -11.65 8.48 21.97
CA ASN A 104 -12.81 7.63 21.77
C ASN A 104 -12.67 6.78 20.49
N ALA A 105 -12.03 7.28 19.43
CA ALA A 105 -11.74 6.49 18.22
C ALA A 105 -10.84 5.28 18.55
N ALA A 106 -9.76 5.50 19.30
CA ALA A 106 -8.89 4.43 19.77
C ALA A 106 -9.65 3.42 20.66
N MET A 107 -10.48 3.92 21.58
CA MET A 107 -11.35 3.06 22.40
C MET A 107 -12.33 2.23 21.56
N ILE A 108 -12.91 2.81 20.51
CA ILE A 108 -13.78 2.10 19.57
C ILE A 108 -12.99 1.01 18.86
N MET A 109 -11.82 1.31 18.28
CA MET A 109 -11.07 0.31 17.52
C MET A 109 -10.64 -0.90 18.36
N VAL A 110 -10.31 -0.68 19.65
CA VAL A 110 -10.01 -1.77 20.58
C VAL A 110 -11.26 -2.60 20.91
N LYS A 111 -12.41 -1.97 21.15
CA LYS A 111 -13.65 -2.66 21.56
C LYS A 111 -14.40 -3.30 20.40
N ASN A 112 -14.42 -2.62 19.27
CA ASN A 112 -15.13 -2.94 18.05
C ASN A 112 -14.40 -2.27 16.87
N TYR A 113 -13.46 -2.98 16.28
CA TYR A 113 -12.64 -2.50 15.16
C TYR A 113 -13.46 -2.17 13.90
N THR A 114 -14.72 -2.61 13.80
CA THR A 114 -15.65 -2.23 12.72
C THR A 114 -16.49 -1.00 13.06
N GLY A 115 -16.29 -0.42 14.24
CA GLY A 115 -17.06 0.72 14.72
C GLY A 115 -16.72 2.04 14.01
N LEU A 116 -15.64 2.07 13.22
CA LEU A 116 -15.22 3.20 12.39
C LEU A 116 -15.33 2.90 10.88
N ASN A 117 -16.24 2.00 10.47
CA ASN A 117 -16.46 1.67 9.06
C ASN A 117 -16.69 2.93 8.21
N GLY A 118 -15.88 3.10 7.17
CA GLY A 118 -15.88 4.27 6.29
C GLY A 118 -14.47 4.82 6.08
N VAL A 119 -14.38 6.13 5.86
CA VAL A 119 -13.11 6.87 5.69
C VAL A 119 -12.83 7.68 6.95
N VAL A 120 -11.74 7.36 7.65
CA VAL A 120 -11.30 8.09 8.84
C VAL A 120 -10.23 9.10 8.44
N VAL A 121 -10.51 10.39 8.60
CA VAL A 121 -9.56 11.45 8.27
C VAL A 121 -9.06 12.11 9.53
N THR A 122 -7.74 12.21 9.66
CA THR A 122 -7.10 12.62 10.90
C THR A 122 -5.76 13.29 10.66
N SER A 123 -5.30 14.07 11.64
CA SER A 123 -4.04 14.80 11.57
C SER A 123 -2.83 13.86 11.55
N ASN A 124 -1.65 14.39 11.21
CA ASN A 124 -0.43 13.60 11.06
C ASN A 124 -0.11 12.73 12.30
N LEU A 125 -0.11 13.31 13.52
CA LEU A 125 0.20 12.59 14.76
C LEU A 125 -0.85 11.53 15.08
N PHE A 126 -2.14 11.88 14.98
CA PHE A 126 -3.23 10.98 15.31
C PHE A 126 -3.38 9.87 14.26
N GLY A 127 -3.10 10.17 13.00
CA GLY A 127 -3.06 9.21 11.90
C GLY A 127 -1.96 8.17 12.07
N ASP A 128 -0.78 8.59 12.53
CA ASP A 128 0.31 7.68 12.87
C ASP A 128 -0.16 6.62 13.89
N ILE A 129 -0.75 7.08 14.98
CA ILE A 129 -1.21 6.21 16.07
C ILE A 129 -2.37 5.31 15.63
N ILE A 130 -3.44 5.92 15.09
CA ILE A 130 -4.69 5.22 14.79
C ILE A 130 -4.53 4.25 13.61
N SER A 131 -3.57 4.48 12.70
CA SER A 131 -3.28 3.56 11.59
C SER A 131 -2.47 2.34 12.01
N ASP A 132 -1.63 2.46 13.02
CA ASP A 132 -0.88 1.31 13.51
C ASP A 132 -1.73 0.39 14.39
N GLU A 133 -2.73 0.92 15.11
CA GLU A 133 -3.63 0.13 15.96
C GLU A 133 -4.28 -1.10 15.26
N PRO A 134 -4.89 -1.00 14.07
CA PRO A 134 -5.44 -2.18 13.38
C PRO A 134 -4.37 -3.14 12.83
N SER A 135 -3.12 -2.71 12.68
CA SER A 135 -2.04 -3.56 12.14
C SER A 135 -1.61 -4.68 13.09
N ILE A 136 -1.88 -4.53 14.40
CA ILE A 136 -1.55 -5.54 15.43
C ILE A 136 -2.46 -6.76 15.40
N ILE A 137 -3.56 -6.71 14.64
CA ILE A 137 -4.42 -7.88 14.48
C ILE A 137 -3.59 -8.95 13.74
N PRO A 138 -3.40 -10.15 14.33
CA PRO A 138 -2.51 -11.17 13.77
C PRO A 138 -2.83 -11.48 12.30
N SER A 139 -1.77 -11.73 11.52
CA SER A 139 -1.84 -12.08 10.09
C SER A 139 -2.25 -10.93 9.15
N ARG A 140 -2.28 -9.67 9.61
CA ARG A 140 -2.78 -8.56 8.78
C ARG A 140 -1.71 -7.65 8.21
N ILE A 141 -0.61 -7.39 8.92
CA ILE A 141 0.40 -6.44 8.46
C ILE A 141 1.02 -6.82 7.10
N GLY A 142 1.13 -8.13 6.81
CA GLY A 142 1.62 -8.66 5.54
C GLY A 142 0.73 -8.38 4.32
N LEU A 143 -0.51 -7.92 4.54
CA LEU A 143 -1.55 -7.75 3.52
C LEU A 143 -1.91 -6.29 3.26
N LEU A 144 -1.35 -5.34 4.01
CA LEU A 144 -1.79 -3.95 3.94
C LEU A 144 -0.93 -3.13 2.98
N PRO A 145 -1.51 -2.60 1.88
CA PRO A 145 -0.84 -1.61 1.06
C PRO A 145 -1.00 -0.21 1.69
N SER A 146 -0.19 0.72 1.23
CA SER A 146 -0.34 2.15 1.51
C SER A 146 0.07 2.97 0.31
N ALA A 147 -0.41 4.20 0.26
CA ALA A 147 0.08 5.19 -0.69
C ALA A 147 0.31 6.53 0.00
N SER A 148 1.28 7.30 -0.51
CA SER A 148 1.43 8.73 -0.26
C SER A 148 1.15 9.48 -1.57
N LEU A 149 0.07 10.26 -1.62
CA LEU A 149 -0.48 10.92 -2.80
C LEU A 149 -0.16 12.41 -2.84
N SER A 150 0.14 12.96 -4.02
CA SER A 150 0.44 14.39 -4.21
C SER A 150 -0.76 15.26 -4.62
N GLY A 151 -1.96 14.69 -4.58
CA GLY A 151 -3.19 15.31 -5.06
C GLY A 151 -4.41 14.72 -4.38
N VAL A 152 -5.57 15.37 -4.55
CA VAL A 152 -6.86 14.72 -4.32
C VAL A 152 -7.17 13.89 -5.58
N PRO A 153 -7.41 12.58 -5.45
CA PRO A 153 -7.81 11.76 -6.60
C PRO A 153 -9.10 12.29 -7.23
N ASP A 154 -9.07 12.50 -8.55
CA ASP A 154 -10.24 12.82 -9.37
C ASP A 154 -10.25 11.83 -10.56
N VAL A 155 -11.43 11.52 -11.10
CA VAL A 155 -11.59 10.75 -12.33
C VAL A 155 -11.04 11.48 -13.56
N LYS A 156 -10.77 12.79 -13.46
CA LYS A 156 -10.28 13.62 -14.56
C LYS A 156 -8.78 13.89 -14.52
N ASP A 157 -8.21 14.03 -13.33
CA ASP A 157 -6.83 14.45 -13.14
C ASP A 157 -6.02 13.35 -12.45
N LYS A 158 -4.81 13.10 -12.97
CA LYS A 158 -3.92 12.10 -12.39
C LYS A 158 -3.41 12.53 -11.02
N CYS A 159 -3.36 11.57 -10.10
CA CYS A 159 -2.77 11.75 -8.79
C CYS A 159 -1.49 10.93 -8.68
N ASN A 160 -0.36 11.61 -8.77
CA ASN A 160 0.95 11.00 -8.58
C ASN A 160 1.11 10.49 -7.14
N GLY A 161 1.77 9.35 -6.98
CA GLY A 161 1.91 8.70 -5.67
C GLY A 161 3.18 7.90 -5.46
N ILE A 162 3.47 7.64 -4.19
CA ILE A 162 4.41 6.61 -3.74
C ILE A 162 3.55 5.49 -3.17
N TYR A 163 3.75 4.25 -3.61
CA TYR A 163 2.94 3.10 -3.23
C TYR A 163 3.85 2.05 -2.59
N GLU A 164 3.52 1.61 -1.38
CA GLU A 164 4.41 0.78 -0.55
C GLU A 164 3.63 -0.20 0.35
N PRO A 165 4.19 -1.39 0.67
CA PRO A 165 3.68 -2.20 1.79
C PRO A 165 3.76 -1.41 3.09
N ILE A 166 2.83 -1.63 4.02
CA ILE A 166 2.93 -1.06 5.37
C ILE A 166 4.03 -1.74 6.19
N TYR A 167 4.35 -3.00 5.89
CA TYR A 167 5.38 -3.74 6.64
C TYR A 167 6.80 -3.22 6.40
N GLY A 168 7.64 -3.34 7.42
CA GLY A 168 9.07 -2.99 7.36
C GLY A 168 9.93 -4.03 6.63
N SER A 169 11.25 -3.86 6.68
CA SER A 169 12.20 -4.67 5.90
C SER A 169 12.38 -6.13 6.33
N ALA A 170 11.87 -6.52 7.50
CA ALA A 170 11.97 -7.87 8.08
C ALA A 170 13.35 -8.55 7.85
N PRO A 171 14.46 -7.97 8.35
CA PRO A 171 15.82 -8.42 8.02
C PRO A 171 16.13 -9.86 8.43
N ASP A 172 15.44 -10.37 9.46
CA ASP A 172 15.55 -11.73 9.99
C ASP A 172 15.09 -12.81 9.00
N ILE A 173 14.21 -12.46 8.05
CA ILE A 173 13.70 -13.38 7.02
C ILE A 173 14.14 -13.01 5.60
N SER A 174 14.94 -11.95 5.44
CA SER A 174 15.46 -11.51 4.15
C SER A 174 16.30 -12.61 3.49
N GLY A 175 16.13 -12.81 2.18
CA GLY A 175 16.83 -13.83 1.39
C GLY A 175 16.30 -15.26 1.55
N ASN A 176 15.36 -15.53 2.47
CA ASN A 176 14.84 -16.87 2.70
C ASN A 176 13.66 -17.26 1.78
N GLY A 177 13.14 -16.34 0.97
CA GLY A 177 12.02 -16.61 0.05
C GLY A 177 10.69 -16.92 0.74
N ILE A 178 10.48 -16.41 1.97
CA ILE A 178 9.28 -16.67 2.79
C ILE A 178 8.49 -15.40 3.15
N VAL A 179 8.88 -14.24 2.62
CA VAL A 179 8.18 -12.97 2.81
C VAL A 179 6.83 -13.04 2.10
N ASN A 180 5.77 -12.52 2.72
CA ASN A 180 4.46 -12.39 2.09
C ASN A 180 4.50 -11.35 0.96
N PRO A 181 4.38 -11.75 -0.32
CA PRO A 181 4.46 -10.81 -1.44
C PRO A 181 3.20 -9.95 -1.56
N ILE A 182 2.09 -10.31 -0.93
CA ILE A 182 0.78 -9.67 -1.14
C ILE A 182 0.82 -8.20 -0.76
N GLY A 183 1.46 -7.84 0.36
CA GLY A 183 1.63 -6.43 0.73
C GLY A 183 2.46 -5.62 -0.26
N THR A 184 3.24 -6.25 -1.16
CA THR A 184 3.93 -5.58 -2.27
C THR A 184 3.14 -5.64 -3.59
N ILE A 185 2.25 -6.62 -3.76
CA ILE A 185 1.33 -6.73 -4.91
C ILE A 185 0.19 -5.71 -4.82
N LEU A 186 -0.46 -5.59 -3.66
CA LEU A 186 -1.62 -4.71 -3.49
C LEU A 186 -1.32 -3.20 -3.66
N PRO A 187 -0.12 -2.67 -3.37
CA PRO A 187 0.26 -1.32 -3.78
C PRO A 187 0.20 -1.10 -5.30
N VAL A 188 0.43 -2.15 -6.11
CA VAL A 188 0.26 -2.08 -7.57
C VAL A 188 -1.22 -2.00 -7.94
N ALA A 189 -2.10 -2.70 -7.22
CA ALA A 189 -3.55 -2.53 -7.38
C ALA A 189 -3.99 -1.11 -7.00
N MET A 190 -3.49 -0.60 -5.87
CA MET A 190 -3.79 0.73 -5.36
C MET A 190 -3.33 1.85 -6.29
N LEU A 191 -2.20 1.67 -6.99
CA LEU A 191 -1.67 2.63 -7.95
C LEU A 191 -2.59 2.84 -9.16
N GLN A 192 -3.27 1.80 -9.62
CA GLN A 192 -4.05 1.81 -10.85
C GLN A 192 -5.22 2.82 -10.86
N PRO A 193 -6.13 2.87 -9.86
CA PRO A 193 -7.21 3.85 -9.86
C PRO A 193 -6.72 5.28 -9.60
N TYR A 194 -5.66 5.47 -8.81
CA TYR A 194 -5.18 6.80 -8.41
C TYR A 194 -4.30 7.46 -9.49
N SER A 195 -3.35 6.73 -10.05
CA SER A 195 -2.38 7.29 -11.00
C SER A 195 -2.82 7.10 -12.46
N PHE A 196 -3.52 6.01 -12.76
CA PHE A 196 -3.82 5.61 -14.14
C PHE A 196 -5.30 5.62 -14.51
N ASN A 197 -6.21 5.84 -13.55
CA ASN A 197 -7.66 5.76 -13.75
C ASN A 197 -8.09 4.39 -14.31
N LEU A 198 -7.49 3.32 -13.78
CA LEU A 198 -7.72 1.92 -14.16
C LEU A 198 -8.37 1.12 -13.01
N PRO A 199 -9.63 1.44 -12.62
CA PRO A 199 -10.27 0.81 -11.47
C PRO A 199 -10.66 -0.65 -11.70
N GLU A 200 -10.87 -1.10 -12.95
CA GLU A 200 -11.26 -2.48 -13.24
C GLU A 200 -10.05 -3.42 -13.18
N GLU A 201 -8.90 -2.96 -13.66
CA GLU A 201 -7.64 -3.69 -13.55
C GLU A 201 -7.20 -3.82 -12.08
N ALA A 202 -7.44 -2.77 -11.27
CA ALA A 202 -7.19 -2.81 -9.83
C ALA A 202 -8.01 -3.91 -9.13
N LYS A 203 -9.32 -3.94 -9.41
CA LYS A 203 -10.23 -4.99 -8.91
C LYS A 203 -9.80 -6.37 -9.36
N ALA A 204 -9.29 -6.53 -10.58
CA ALA A 204 -8.82 -7.83 -11.06
C ALA A 204 -7.61 -8.33 -10.25
N VAL A 205 -6.66 -7.44 -9.91
CA VAL A 205 -5.52 -7.79 -9.05
C VAL A 205 -5.97 -8.11 -7.63
N GLU A 206 -6.88 -7.31 -7.06
CA GLU A 206 -7.45 -7.56 -5.73
C GLU A 206 -8.17 -8.92 -5.70
N GLU A 207 -9.02 -9.20 -6.69
CA GLU A 207 -9.75 -10.47 -6.81
C GLU A 207 -8.80 -11.66 -6.98
N ALA A 208 -7.73 -11.52 -7.76
CA ALA A 208 -6.73 -12.59 -7.92
C ALA A 208 -6.05 -12.93 -6.59
N VAL A 209 -5.71 -11.91 -5.79
CA VAL A 209 -5.21 -12.09 -4.42
C VAL A 209 -6.26 -12.76 -3.53
N HIS A 210 -7.52 -12.36 -3.64
CA HIS A 210 -8.63 -12.96 -2.90
C HIS A 210 -8.79 -14.44 -3.19
N VAL A 211 -8.88 -14.82 -4.46
CA VAL A 211 -9.06 -16.23 -4.87
C VAL A 211 -7.86 -17.09 -4.43
N ALA A 212 -6.63 -16.60 -4.61
CA ALA A 212 -5.44 -17.35 -4.19
C ALA A 212 -5.43 -17.62 -2.68
N LEU A 213 -5.77 -16.63 -1.86
CA LEU A 213 -5.82 -16.77 -0.40
C LEU A 213 -6.99 -17.63 0.09
N ASP A 214 -8.19 -17.46 -0.47
CA ASP A 214 -9.38 -18.26 -0.11
C ASP A 214 -9.26 -19.72 -0.60
N GLY A 215 -8.42 -19.98 -1.62
CA GLY A 215 -7.94 -21.32 -1.98
C GLY A 215 -7.09 -22.00 -0.90
N GLY A 216 -6.81 -21.33 0.22
CA GLY A 216 -6.06 -21.86 1.36
C GLY A 216 -4.56 -21.59 1.31
N LEU A 217 -4.08 -20.85 0.30
CA LEU A 217 -2.67 -20.52 0.17
C LEU A 217 -2.28 -19.48 1.21
N ARG A 218 -1.29 -19.80 2.05
CA ARG A 218 -0.86 -18.93 3.15
C ARG A 218 0.65 -18.97 3.33
N THR A 219 1.27 -17.81 3.41
CA THR A 219 2.65 -17.64 3.87
C THR A 219 2.74 -17.83 5.38
N LYS A 220 3.97 -17.85 5.92
CA LYS A 220 4.25 -18.14 7.33
C LYS A 220 3.60 -17.16 8.31
N ASP A 221 3.57 -15.87 7.97
CA ASP A 221 2.89 -14.81 8.74
C ASP A 221 1.37 -15.00 8.81
N LEU A 222 0.80 -15.72 7.84
CA LEU A 222 -0.61 -16.09 7.79
C LEU A 222 -0.89 -17.49 8.36
N GLY A 223 0.11 -18.14 8.98
CA GLY A 223 0.00 -19.48 9.55
C GLY A 223 0.08 -20.63 8.55
N GLY A 224 0.56 -20.38 7.32
CA GLY A 224 0.85 -21.42 6.33
C GLY A 224 2.33 -21.67 6.09
N ASN A 225 2.66 -22.36 4.99
CA ASN A 225 4.03 -22.73 4.63
C ASN A 225 4.40 -22.35 3.17
N ALA A 226 3.55 -21.59 2.48
CA ALA A 226 3.83 -21.17 1.11
C ALA A 226 5.04 -20.21 1.07
N THR A 227 5.85 -20.34 0.03
CA THR A 227 6.98 -19.43 -0.24
C THR A 227 6.49 -18.18 -0.97
N THR A 228 7.33 -17.14 -0.99
CA THR A 228 7.06 -15.90 -1.73
C THR A 228 6.75 -16.17 -3.19
N GLU A 229 7.53 -17.03 -3.84
CA GLU A 229 7.39 -17.39 -5.26
C GLU A 229 6.05 -18.11 -5.51
N VAL A 230 5.72 -19.12 -4.70
CA VAL A 230 4.47 -19.88 -4.87
C VAL A 230 3.24 -18.97 -4.73
N VAL A 231 3.25 -18.02 -3.81
CA VAL A 231 2.16 -17.04 -3.69
C VAL A 231 2.10 -16.10 -4.88
N GLY A 232 3.25 -15.60 -5.34
CA GLY A 232 3.32 -14.74 -6.53
C GLY A 232 2.78 -15.44 -7.78
N ASP A 233 3.21 -16.67 -8.04
CA ASP A 233 2.77 -17.48 -9.18
C ASP A 233 1.27 -17.76 -9.12
N ALA A 234 0.75 -18.14 -7.95
CA ALA A 234 -0.67 -18.40 -7.78
C ALA A 234 -1.52 -17.15 -8.10
N VAL A 235 -1.14 -15.97 -7.58
CA VAL A 235 -1.84 -14.72 -7.89
C VAL A 235 -1.79 -14.41 -9.39
N VAL A 236 -0.66 -14.66 -10.05
CA VAL A 236 -0.53 -14.46 -11.51
C VAL A 236 -1.45 -15.40 -12.29
N GLU A 237 -1.56 -16.67 -11.90
CA GLU A 237 -2.46 -17.63 -12.54
C GLU A 237 -3.93 -17.23 -12.36
N GLU A 238 -4.36 -16.85 -11.15
CA GLU A 238 -5.73 -16.37 -10.92
C GLU A 238 -6.03 -15.09 -11.71
N LEU A 239 -5.07 -14.15 -11.76
CA LEU A 239 -5.22 -12.93 -12.55
C LEU A 239 -5.40 -13.23 -14.04
N LYS A 240 -4.68 -14.22 -14.58
CA LYS A 240 -4.87 -14.65 -15.98
C LYS A 240 -6.28 -15.19 -16.20
N GLU A 241 -6.80 -16.01 -15.30
CA GLU A 241 -8.16 -16.54 -15.41
C GLU A 241 -9.22 -15.44 -15.32
N ILE A 242 -9.04 -14.44 -14.45
CA ILE A 242 -9.97 -13.30 -14.31
C ILE A 242 -9.99 -12.43 -15.57
N LEU A 243 -8.83 -12.23 -16.21
CA LEU A 243 -8.74 -11.35 -17.39
C LEU A 243 -9.10 -12.06 -18.70
N LYS A 244 -9.08 -13.40 -18.76
CA LYS A 244 -9.44 -14.20 -19.96
C LYS A 244 -10.88 -13.94 -20.47
N PRO A 245 -11.94 -13.95 -19.64
CA PRO A 245 -13.33 -13.75 -20.09
C PRO A 245 -13.65 -12.33 -20.58
N GLN A 246 -12.84 -11.32 -20.22
CA GLN A 246 -13.16 -9.92 -20.50
C GLN A 246 -12.76 -9.46 -21.91
N GLY A 247 -12.15 -10.33 -22.73
CA GLY A 247 -11.62 -9.94 -24.05
C GLY A 247 -10.44 -8.96 -23.98
N VAL A 248 -9.91 -8.72 -22.78
CA VAL A 248 -8.82 -7.76 -22.50
C VAL A 248 -7.46 -8.38 -22.83
N LEU A 249 -7.34 -9.72 -22.89
CA LEU A 249 -6.07 -10.40 -23.07
C LEU A 249 -6.17 -11.62 -24.01
N SER A 250 -5.55 -11.50 -25.19
CA SER A 250 -5.11 -12.67 -25.97
C SER A 250 -3.66 -13.06 -25.66
N ASP A 251 -2.83 -12.10 -25.22
CA ASP A 251 -1.45 -12.29 -24.72
C ASP A 251 -1.16 -11.26 -23.61
N TRP A 252 -0.68 -11.71 -22.44
CA TRP A 252 -0.29 -10.87 -21.29
C TRP A 252 0.75 -9.79 -21.63
N ARG A 253 1.51 -10.00 -22.72
CA ARG A 253 2.44 -9.00 -23.27
C ARG A 253 1.74 -7.74 -23.78
N ASP A 254 0.45 -7.81 -24.15
CA ASP A 254 -0.33 -6.63 -24.52
C ASP A 254 -0.57 -5.71 -23.32
N LEU A 255 -0.75 -6.26 -22.12
CA LEU A 255 -0.91 -5.46 -20.90
C LEU A 255 0.41 -4.77 -20.56
N LEU A 256 1.52 -5.48 -20.65
CA LEU A 256 2.85 -4.88 -20.55
C LEU A 256 3.10 -3.84 -21.66
N GLN A 257 2.61 -4.04 -22.89
CA GLN A 257 2.72 -3.04 -23.97
C GLN A 257 1.83 -1.82 -23.76
N ARG A 258 0.66 -1.96 -23.13
CA ARG A 258 -0.17 -0.82 -22.71
C ARG A 258 0.46 -0.05 -21.56
N MET A 259 1.18 -0.76 -20.70
CA MET A 259 1.93 -0.17 -19.60
C MET A 259 3.29 0.40 -20.07
N LEU A 260 3.95 -0.15 -21.08
CA LEU A 260 5.29 0.19 -21.58
C LEU A 260 5.52 1.68 -21.90
N PRO A 261 4.58 2.43 -22.51
CA PRO A 261 4.68 3.87 -22.70
C PRO A 261 4.82 4.69 -21.41
N TRP A 262 4.58 4.06 -20.26
CA TRP A 262 4.65 4.67 -18.93
C TRP A 262 5.92 4.28 -18.15
N TRP A 263 6.75 3.36 -18.67
CA TRP A 263 8.02 2.92 -18.05
C TRP A 263 9.28 3.47 -18.73
N LEU A 264 9.14 4.13 -19.88
CA LEU A 264 10.21 4.77 -20.66
C LEU A 264 10.04 6.29 -20.63
#